data_AF-A0A3C1BL28-F1
#
_entry.id   AF-A0A3C1BL28-F1
#
_cell.length_a   1.000
_cell.length_b   1.000
_cell.length_c   1.000
_cell.angle_alpha   90.00
_cell.angle_beta   90.00
_cell.angle_gamma   90.00
#
_symmetry.space_group_name_H-M   'P 1'
#
loop_
_entity.id
_entity.type
_entity.pdbx_description
1 polymer ?
#
loop_
_entity_poly.entity_id
_entity_poly.type
_entity_poly.pdbx_seq_one_letter_code
_entity_poly.pdbx_strand_id
1 'polypeptide(L)'
;LDDDLAASPVEEMLAMAAHAMDQGDMAAAAQAYGQVLEQDPAHSGAIAGLAQAHFAAGNLDQAEQILAMAPENSTDPEIAAARATLALAAKSDALGDDTNALMETLAADPNNHQARFDLALVYHGAGERAEAMDALLEIIARKRDWEDERARKQLLEFFDAYGAGDELVAAARRRLSSILFS
;
A
#
# COMPACT_ATOMS: atom_id res chain seq x y z
N LEU A 1 -36.01 -24.32 31.31
CA LEU A 1 -36.79 -23.71 30.21
C LEU A 1 -35.72 -23.13 29.30
N ASP A 2 -35.22 -23.98 28.42
CA ASP A 2 -34.07 -23.76 27.55
C ASP A 2 -34.57 -23.25 26.20
N ASP A 3 -34.94 -21.97 26.15
CA ASP A 3 -35.40 -21.28 24.92
C ASP A 3 -34.26 -20.37 24.40
N ASP A 4 -33.97 -20.51 23.10
CA ASP A 4 -33.22 -19.58 22.23
C ASP A 4 -31.69 -19.41 22.40
N LEU A 5 -30.93 -20.48 22.12
CA LEU A 5 -29.51 -20.37 21.67
C LEU A 5 -29.34 -20.71 20.18
N ALA A 6 -30.38 -20.50 19.36
CA ALA A 6 -30.19 -20.51 17.90
C ALA A 6 -29.45 -19.22 17.52
N ALA A 7 -28.38 -19.34 16.74
CA ALA A 7 -27.71 -18.17 16.16
C ALA A 7 -28.76 -17.35 15.39
N SER A 8 -28.71 -16.03 15.53
CA SER A 8 -29.64 -15.17 14.79
C SER A 8 -29.44 -15.37 13.28
N PRO A 9 -30.47 -15.14 12.45
CA PRO A 9 -30.32 -15.25 10.99
C PRO A 9 -29.14 -14.42 10.44
N VAL A 10 -28.79 -13.31 11.09
CA VAL A 10 -27.62 -12.48 10.77
C VAL A 10 -26.31 -13.21 11.09
N GLU A 11 -26.21 -13.81 12.28
CA GLU A 11 -25.02 -14.58 12.69
C GLU A 11 -24.81 -15.81 11.79
N GLU A 12 -25.88 -16.48 11.37
CA GLU A 12 -25.79 -17.60 10.41
C GLU A 12 -25.27 -17.14 9.05
N MET A 13 -25.78 -16.02 8.51
CA MET A 13 -25.28 -15.47 7.25
C MET A 13 -23.82 -15.02 7.35
N LEU A 14 -23.41 -14.41 8.47
CA LEU A 14 -22.01 -14.05 8.71
C LEU A 14 -21.10 -15.27 8.77
N ALA A 15 -21.55 -16.35 9.42
CA ALA A 15 -20.81 -17.62 9.46
C ALA A 15 -20.69 -18.26 8.06
N MET A 16 -21.75 -18.22 7.26
CA MET A 16 -21.72 -18.67 5.86
C MET A 16 -20.74 -17.83 5.01
N ALA A 17 -20.77 -16.50 5.18
CA ALA A 17 -19.87 -15.60 4.47
C ALA A 17 -18.40 -15.87 4.83
N ALA A 18 -18.10 -16.03 6.12
CA ALA A 18 -16.75 -16.39 6.59
C ALA A 18 -16.30 -17.74 6.04
N HIS A 19 -17.18 -18.74 6.01
CA HIS A 19 -16.86 -20.05 5.45
C HIS A 19 -16.60 -20.00 3.94
N ALA A 20 -17.29 -19.12 3.20
CA ALA A 20 -17.03 -18.89 1.78
C ALA A 20 -15.67 -18.18 1.55
N MET A 21 -15.31 -17.22 2.40
CA MET A 21 -13.98 -16.59 2.40
C MET A 21 -12.87 -17.62 2.58
N ASP A 22 -13.01 -18.52 3.55
CA ASP A 22 -12.04 -19.59 3.83
C ASP A 22 -11.87 -20.56 2.66
N GLN A 23 -12.92 -20.75 1.85
CA GLN A 23 -12.91 -21.61 0.66
C GLN A 23 -12.36 -20.90 -0.58
N GLY A 24 -12.06 -19.60 -0.50
CA GLY A 24 -11.65 -18.81 -1.67
C GLY A 24 -12.82 -18.38 -2.56
N ASP A 25 -14.07 -18.64 -2.18
CA ASP A 25 -15.26 -18.26 -2.95
C ASP A 25 -15.70 -16.84 -2.59
N MET A 26 -14.97 -15.87 -3.15
CA MET A 26 -15.21 -14.45 -2.90
C MET A 26 -16.59 -13.98 -3.39
N ALA A 27 -17.14 -14.64 -4.43
CA ALA A 27 -18.46 -14.29 -4.96
C ALA A 27 -19.57 -14.71 -3.98
N ALA A 28 -19.51 -15.93 -3.45
CA ALA A 28 -20.45 -16.40 -2.45
C ALA A 28 -20.33 -15.60 -1.13
N ALA A 29 -19.10 -15.28 -0.71
CA ALA A 29 -18.86 -14.44 0.46
C ALA A 29 -19.48 -13.03 0.30
N ALA A 30 -19.24 -12.38 -0.83
CA ALA A 30 -19.79 -11.05 -1.11
C ALA A 30 -21.32 -11.06 -1.13
N GLN A 31 -21.94 -12.09 -1.71
CA GLN A 31 -23.40 -12.23 -1.70
C GLN A 31 -23.95 -12.36 -0.28
N ALA A 32 -23.34 -13.19 0.57
CA ALA A 32 -23.79 -13.41 1.94
C ALA A 32 -23.63 -12.14 2.80
N TYR A 33 -22.49 -11.45 2.72
CA TYR A 33 -22.33 -10.15 3.41
C TYR A 33 -23.30 -9.09 2.88
N GLY A 34 -23.57 -9.06 1.58
CA GLY A 34 -24.56 -8.16 0.99
C GLY A 34 -25.95 -8.34 1.57
N GLN A 35 -26.39 -9.59 1.79
CA GLN A 35 -27.69 -9.89 2.42
C GLN A 35 -27.77 -9.40 3.88
N VAL A 36 -26.65 -9.44 4.61
CA VAL A 36 -26.59 -8.85 5.96
C VAL A 36 -26.75 -7.33 5.87
N LEU A 37 -26.09 -6.68 4.92
CA LEU A 37 -26.18 -5.22 4.73
C LEU A 37 -27.54 -4.75 4.19
N GLU A 38 -28.31 -5.60 3.50
CA GLU A 38 -29.70 -5.31 3.15
C GLU A 38 -30.60 -5.19 4.40
N GLN A 39 -30.28 -5.95 5.45
CA GLN A 39 -31.04 -5.94 6.71
C GLN A 39 -30.53 -4.87 7.68
N ASP A 40 -29.21 -4.73 7.80
CA ASP A 40 -28.54 -3.71 8.58
C ASP A 40 -27.40 -3.05 7.77
N PRO A 41 -27.68 -1.93 7.08
CA PRO A 41 -26.69 -1.23 6.27
C PRO A 41 -25.48 -0.70 7.04
N ALA A 42 -25.56 -0.62 8.37
CA ALA A 42 -24.49 -0.12 9.24
C ALA A 42 -23.73 -1.24 9.96
N HIS A 43 -24.01 -2.51 9.64
CA HIS A 43 -23.40 -3.64 10.32
C HIS A 43 -21.89 -3.74 10.03
N SER A 44 -21.07 -3.32 10.99
CA SER A 44 -19.61 -3.21 10.85
C SER A 44 -18.94 -4.47 10.30
N GLY A 45 -19.27 -5.65 10.86
CA GLY A 45 -18.68 -6.92 10.45
C GLY A 45 -19.00 -7.31 9.00
N ALA A 46 -20.17 -6.89 8.49
CA ALA A 46 -20.58 -7.19 7.13
C ALA A 46 -19.96 -6.20 6.13
N ILE A 47 -19.82 -4.94 6.52
CA ILE A 47 -19.07 -3.93 5.74
C ILE A 47 -17.60 -4.37 5.61
N ALA A 48 -16.96 -4.73 6.73
CA ALA A 48 -15.57 -5.19 6.75
C ALA A 48 -15.38 -6.46 5.92
N GLY A 49 -16.25 -7.46 6.11
CA GLY A 49 -16.19 -8.73 5.38
C GLY A 49 -16.43 -8.58 3.89
N LEU A 50 -17.41 -7.77 3.48
CA LEU A 50 -17.68 -7.50 2.07
C LEU A 50 -16.50 -6.79 1.40
N ALA A 51 -15.92 -5.79 2.04
CA ALA A 51 -14.73 -5.13 1.53
C ALA A 51 -13.55 -6.10 1.36
N GLN A 52 -13.33 -6.99 2.32
CA GLN A 52 -12.30 -8.03 2.24
C GLN A 52 -12.55 -9.01 1.08
N ALA A 53 -13.81 -9.43 0.87
CA ALA A 53 -14.17 -10.30 -0.25
C ALA A 53 -13.87 -9.65 -1.61
N HIS A 54 -14.23 -8.36 -1.77
CA HIS A 54 -13.92 -7.61 -2.99
C HIS A 54 -12.42 -7.42 -3.19
N PHE A 55 -11.68 -7.14 -2.11
CA PHE A 55 -10.23 -7.02 -2.15
C PHE A 55 -9.57 -8.33 -2.61
N ALA A 56 -9.94 -9.46 -2.01
CA ALA A 56 -9.41 -10.78 -2.37
C ALA A 56 -9.81 -11.22 -3.80
N ALA A 57 -10.91 -10.70 -4.33
CA ALA A 57 -11.30 -10.85 -5.73
C ALA A 57 -10.53 -9.91 -6.70
N GLY A 58 -9.59 -9.10 -6.21
CA GLY A 58 -8.80 -8.15 -7.01
C GLY A 58 -9.50 -6.83 -7.32
N ASN A 59 -10.64 -6.55 -6.67
CA ASN A 59 -11.44 -5.36 -6.93
C ASN A 59 -11.19 -4.30 -5.85
N LEU A 60 -9.99 -3.70 -5.84
CA LEU A 60 -9.56 -2.73 -4.83
C LEU A 60 -10.52 -1.52 -4.73
N ASP A 61 -10.88 -0.92 -5.87
CA ASP A 61 -11.79 0.24 -5.93
C ASP A 61 -13.14 -0.04 -5.25
N GLN A 62 -13.70 -1.22 -5.47
CA GLN A 62 -14.96 -1.63 -4.84
C GLN A 62 -14.79 -1.84 -3.34
N ALA A 63 -13.70 -2.48 -2.92
CA ALA A 63 -13.41 -2.70 -1.52
C ALA A 63 -13.30 -1.38 -0.72
N GLU A 64 -12.68 -0.36 -1.30
CA GLU A 64 -12.60 0.98 -0.72
C GLU A 64 -13.97 1.67 -0.63
N GLN A 65 -14.78 1.58 -1.69
CA GLN A 65 -16.13 2.14 -1.71
C GLN A 65 -17.01 1.52 -0.63
N ILE A 66 -16.91 0.22 -0.41
CA ILE A 66 -17.66 -0.49 0.63
C ILE A 66 -17.20 -0.02 2.01
N LEU A 67 -15.89 0.07 2.28
CA LEU A 67 -15.40 0.56 3.57
C LEU A 67 -15.76 2.01 3.86
N ALA A 68 -15.94 2.84 2.82
CA ALA A 68 -16.40 4.22 2.96
C ALA A 68 -17.85 4.32 3.47
N MET A 69 -18.62 3.22 3.46
CA MET A 69 -19.93 3.17 4.11
C MET A 69 -19.84 3.21 5.64
N ALA A 70 -18.72 2.76 6.22
CA ALA A 70 -18.49 2.86 7.66
C ALA A 70 -17.99 4.27 8.04
N PRO A 71 -18.41 4.84 9.19
CA PRO A 71 -17.94 6.14 9.66
C PRO A 71 -16.41 6.21 9.73
N GLU A 72 -15.81 7.29 9.24
CA GLU A 72 -14.35 7.47 9.27
C GLU A 72 -13.75 7.32 10.67
N ASN A 73 -14.48 7.72 11.72
CA ASN A 73 -14.09 7.62 13.12
C ASN A 73 -14.59 6.35 13.84
N SER A 74 -15.00 5.32 13.09
CA SER A 74 -15.40 4.03 13.69
C SER A 74 -14.27 3.46 14.54
N THR A 75 -14.62 3.05 15.77
CA THR A 75 -13.73 2.34 16.71
C THR A 75 -13.92 0.83 16.66
N ASP A 76 -14.71 0.35 15.69
CA ASP A 76 -14.99 -1.06 15.48
C ASP A 76 -13.72 -1.79 15.00
N PRO A 77 -13.27 -2.86 15.68
CA PRO A 77 -12.04 -3.57 15.35
C PRO A 77 -12.01 -4.13 13.92
N GLU A 78 -13.14 -4.63 13.42
CA GLU A 78 -13.28 -5.25 12.11
C GLU A 78 -13.11 -4.21 10.99
N ILE A 79 -13.73 -3.04 11.16
CA ILE A 79 -13.53 -1.89 10.26
C ILE A 79 -12.07 -1.41 10.29
N ALA A 80 -11.48 -1.30 11.47
CA ALA A 80 -10.09 -0.87 11.61
C ALA A 80 -9.12 -1.85 10.92
N ALA A 81 -9.32 -3.15 11.09
CA ALA A 81 -8.50 -4.18 10.46
C ALA A 81 -8.64 -4.19 8.93
N ALA A 82 -9.88 -4.07 8.42
CA ALA A 82 -10.12 -4.00 6.98
C ALA A 82 -9.49 -2.75 6.35
N ARG A 83 -9.61 -1.58 6.99
CA ARG A 83 -8.96 -0.34 6.55
C ARG A 83 -7.43 -0.47 6.54
N ALA A 84 -6.85 -1.06 7.58
CA ALA A 84 -5.41 -1.27 7.66
C ALA A 84 -4.91 -2.19 6.53
N THR A 85 -5.67 -3.25 6.22
CA THR A 85 -5.36 -4.20 5.15
C THR A 85 -5.37 -3.52 3.78
N LEU A 86 -6.44 -2.78 3.48
CA LEU A 86 -6.58 -2.07 2.21
C LEU A 86 -5.57 -0.93 2.06
N ALA A 87 -5.30 -0.18 3.13
CA ALA A 87 -4.26 0.85 3.11
C ALA A 87 -2.86 0.26 2.91
N LEU A 88 -2.59 -0.94 3.43
CA LEU A 88 -1.33 -1.65 3.17
C LEU A 88 -1.26 -2.11 1.71
N ALA A 89 -2.34 -2.69 1.18
CA ALA A 89 -2.40 -3.14 -0.20
C ALA A 89 -2.28 -2.00 -1.21
N ALA A 90 -2.99 -0.89 -0.99
CA ALA A 90 -2.87 0.32 -1.80
C ALA A 90 -1.47 0.93 -1.73
N LYS A 91 -0.79 0.85 -0.57
CA LYS A 91 0.63 1.22 -0.48
C LYS A 91 1.52 0.27 -1.26
N SER A 92 1.27 -1.04 -1.24
CA SER A 92 2.02 -2.00 -2.03
C SER A 92 1.80 -1.84 -3.54
N ASP A 93 0.58 -1.49 -3.96
CA ASP A 93 0.24 -1.19 -5.35
C ASP A 93 0.83 0.17 -5.80
N ALA A 94 0.78 1.19 -4.94
CA ALA A 94 1.40 2.50 -5.19
C ALA A 94 2.94 2.49 -5.11
N LEU A 95 3.52 1.58 -4.31
CA LEU A 95 4.95 1.25 -4.30
C LEU A 95 5.32 0.34 -5.47
N GLY A 96 4.41 0.15 -6.43
CA GLY A 96 4.46 -0.84 -7.48
C GLY A 96 5.87 -1.10 -8.01
N ASP A 97 6.15 -2.37 -8.21
CA ASP A 97 7.21 -2.86 -9.10
C ASP A 97 7.11 -2.31 -10.55
N ASP A 98 6.23 -1.35 -10.83
CA ASP A 98 6.07 -0.75 -12.15
C ASP A 98 6.91 0.52 -12.28
N THR A 99 8.21 0.28 -12.49
CA THR A 99 9.16 1.27 -12.98
C THR A 99 8.56 2.12 -14.12
N ASN A 100 7.69 1.58 -14.99
CA ASN A 100 7.11 2.33 -16.11
C ASN A 100 6.16 3.44 -15.67
N ALA A 101 5.27 3.19 -14.71
CA ALA A 101 4.33 4.20 -14.20
C ALA A 101 5.07 5.37 -13.53
N LEU A 102 6.14 5.06 -12.80
CA LEU A 102 7.02 6.08 -12.21
C LEU A 102 7.79 6.85 -13.29
N MET A 103 8.27 6.18 -14.34
CA MET A 103 8.91 6.81 -15.49
C MET A 103 7.94 7.73 -16.27
N GLU A 104 6.70 7.31 -16.50
CA GLU A 104 5.66 8.14 -17.13
C GLU A 104 5.32 9.37 -16.29
N THR A 105 5.19 9.19 -14.97
CA THR A 105 4.99 10.30 -14.02
C THR A 105 6.14 11.31 -14.12
N LEU A 106 7.39 10.83 -14.20
CA LEU A 106 8.57 11.68 -14.34
C LEU A 106 8.71 12.30 -15.75
N ALA A 107 8.16 11.66 -16.78
CA ALA A 107 8.08 12.23 -18.12
C ALA A 107 7.08 13.40 -18.16
N ALA A 108 5.98 13.30 -17.43
CA ALA A 108 4.99 14.37 -17.30
C ALA A 108 5.45 15.50 -16.36
N ASP A 109 6.06 15.15 -15.22
CA ASP A 109 6.65 16.10 -14.27
C ASP A 109 8.06 15.67 -13.84
N PRO A 110 9.11 16.19 -14.51
CA PRO A 110 10.49 15.90 -14.15
C PRO A 110 10.88 16.36 -12.73
N ASN A 111 10.11 17.23 -12.07
CA ASN A 111 10.37 17.71 -10.72
C ASN A 111 9.53 17.00 -9.65
N ASN A 112 8.82 15.93 -9.99
CA ASN A 112 8.18 15.06 -9.01
C ASN A 112 9.24 14.27 -8.23
N HIS A 113 9.74 14.85 -7.15
CA HIS A 113 10.78 14.27 -6.31
C HIS A 113 10.31 13.00 -5.58
N GLN A 114 9.02 12.93 -5.23
CA GLN A 114 8.43 11.75 -4.59
C GLN A 114 8.46 10.56 -5.55
N ALA A 115 7.96 10.72 -6.78
CA ALA A 115 8.01 9.66 -7.80
C ALA A 115 9.44 9.20 -8.10
N ARG A 116 10.42 10.14 -8.12
CA ARG A 116 11.83 9.77 -8.30
C ARG A 116 12.42 9.04 -7.09
N PHE A 117 11.95 9.34 -5.88
CA PHE A 117 12.37 8.66 -4.67
C PHE A 117 11.84 7.23 -4.66
N ASP A 118 10.56 7.05 -4.98
CA ASP A 118 9.93 5.73 -5.07
C ASP A 118 10.61 4.89 -6.16
N LEU A 119 10.95 5.49 -7.30
CA LEU A 119 11.73 4.84 -8.35
C LEU A 119 13.10 4.35 -7.87
N ALA A 120 13.76 5.12 -6.99
CA ALA A 120 15.03 4.70 -6.39
C ALA A 120 14.86 3.47 -5.49
N LEU A 121 13.75 3.36 -4.75
CA LEU A 121 13.45 2.20 -3.91
C LEU A 121 13.12 0.96 -4.75
N VAL A 122 12.37 1.12 -5.83
CA VAL A 122 12.08 0.03 -6.79
C VAL A 122 13.38 -0.48 -7.42
N TYR A 123 14.24 0.41 -7.91
CA TYR A 123 15.55 0.03 -8.44
C TYR A 123 16.42 -0.71 -7.41
N HIS A 124 16.40 -0.27 -6.15
CA HIS A 124 17.10 -0.98 -5.08
C HIS A 124 16.55 -2.40 -4.88
N GLY A 125 15.23 -2.57 -4.82
CA GLY A 125 14.57 -3.87 -4.70
C GLY A 125 14.88 -4.82 -5.87
N ALA A 126 15.01 -4.27 -7.08
CA ALA A 126 15.37 -5.01 -8.29
C ALA A 126 16.89 -5.34 -8.39
N GLY A 127 17.72 -4.82 -7.49
CA GLY A 127 19.18 -4.97 -7.53
C GLY A 127 19.89 -4.02 -8.51
N GLU A 128 19.16 -3.07 -9.10
CA GLU A 128 19.64 -2.01 -9.99
C GLU A 128 20.26 -0.87 -9.17
N ARG A 129 21.39 -1.18 -8.52
CA ARG A 129 22.00 -0.31 -7.50
C ARG A 129 22.48 1.03 -8.05
N ALA A 130 22.92 1.07 -9.31
CA ALA A 130 23.43 2.30 -9.92
C ALA A 130 22.27 3.27 -10.18
N GLU A 131 21.19 2.77 -10.74
CA GLU A 131 19.95 3.46 -11.07
C GLU A 131 19.29 4.02 -9.80
N ALA A 132 19.27 3.22 -8.74
CA ALA A 132 18.78 3.63 -7.42
C ALA A 132 19.53 4.84 -6.87
N MET A 133 20.88 4.80 -6.89
CA MET A 133 21.69 5.92 -6.39
C MET A 133 21.58 7.15 -7.29
N ASP A 134 21.49 6.97 -8.61
CA ASP A 134 21.37 8.06 -9.57
C ASP A 134 20.03 8.81 -9.42
N ALA A 135 18.94 8.10 -9.18
CA ALA A 135 17.64 8.70 -8.91
C ALA A 135 17.68 9.60 -7.65
N LEU A 136 18.32 9.15 -6.56
CA LEU A 136 18.47 9.96 -5.35
C LEU A 136 19.40 11.16 -5.55
N LEU A 137 20.52 10.99 -6.26
CA LEU A 137 21.43 12.08 -6.60
C LEU A 137 20.74 13.17 -7.41
N GLU A 138 19.85 12.79 -8.32
CA GLU A 138 19.07 13.73 -9.14
C GLU A 138 18.07 14.53 -8.29
N ILE A 139 17.45 13.94 -7.27
CA ILE A 139 16.63 14.69 -6.31
C ILE A 139 17.49 15.73 -5.60
N ILE A 140 18.65 15.32 -5.08
CA ILE A 140 19.57 16.22 -4.34
C ILE A 140 20.08 17.35 -5.24
N ALA A 141 20.34 17.07 -6.53
CA ALA A 141 20.76 18.07 -7.51
C ALA A 141 19.68 19.10 -7.80
N ARG A 142 18.40 18.69 -7.84
CA ARG A 142 17.26 19.60 -8.11
C ARG A 142 16.80 20.35 -6.86
N LYS A 143 16.71 19.66 -5.73
CA LYS A 143 16.21 20.18 -4.45
C LYS A 143 16.88 19.49 -3.27
N ARG A 144 17.97 20.10 -2.80
CA ARG A 144 18.84 19.58 -1.72
C ARG A 144 18.09 19.32 -0.41
N ASP A 145 17.11 20.15 -0.07
CA ASP A 145 16.36 20.15 1.18
C ASP A 145 15.00 19.43 1.09
N TRP A 146 14.72 18.71 -0.02
CA TRP A 146 13.46 18.02 -0.20
C TRP A 146 13.19 17.04 0.96
N GLU A 147 12.06 17.23 1.62
CA GLU A 147 11.61 16.47 2.80
C GLU A 147 12.70 16.29 3.88
N ASP A 148 13.27 17.38 4.36
CA ASP A 148 14.32 17.35 5.39
C ASP A 148 15.51 16.46 4.99
N GLU A 149 15.94 16.61 3.73
CA GLU A 149 17.04 15.85 3.12
C GLU A 149 16.76 14.34 3.01
N ARG A 150 15.49 13.92 2.87
CA ARG A 150 15.10 12.50 2.78
C ARG A 150 15.90 11.72 1.73
N ALA A 151 16.08 12.30 0.54
CA ALA A 151 16.87 11.66 -0.54
C ALA A 151 18.34 11.47 -0.16
N ARG A 152 18.95 12.43 0.54
CA ARG A 152 20.34 12.32 1.00
C ARG A 152 20.48 11.27 2.09
N LYS A 153 19.56 11.24 3.04
CA LYS A 153 19.53 10.22 4.11
C LYS A 153 19.44 8.81 3.53
N GLN A 154 18.50 8.59 2.60
CA GLN A 154 18.36 7.31 1.91
C GLN A 154 19.62 6.90 1.13
N LEU A 155 20.26 7.86 0.45
CA LEU A 155 21.49 7.60 -0.29
C LEU A 155 22.65 7.16 0.62
N LEU A 156 22.74 7.74 1.82
CA LEU A 156 23.73 7.33 2.82
C LEU A 156 23.45 5.93 3.35
N GLU A 157 22.18 5.58 3.59
CA GLU A 157 21.79 4.21 3.95
C GLU A 157 22.17 3.20 2.86
N PHE A 158 21.99 3.54 1.58
CA PHE A 158 22.45 2.70 0.47
C PHE A 158 23.97 2.51 0.47
N PHE A 159 24.74 3.56 0.78
CA PHE A 159 26.20 3.44 0.89
C PHE A 159 26.62 2.49 2.01
N ASP A 160 25.92 2.53 3.14
CA ASP A 160 26.20 1.66 4.28
C ASP A 160 25.79 0.21 3.97
N ALA A 161 24.65 0.01 3.32
CA ALA A 161 24.15 -1.31 2.93
C ALA A 161 25.03 -2.00 1.88
N TYR A 162 25.50 -1.27 0.86
CA TYR A 162 26.35 -1.82 -0.20
C TYR A 162 27.83 -1.95 0.21
N GLY A 163 28.25 -1.15 1.20
CA GLY A 163 29.59 -1.20 1.75
C GLY A 163 30.59 -0.25 1.07
N ALA A 164 31.55 0.21 1.87
CA ALA A 164 32.53 1.22 1.44
C ALA A 164 33.53 0.76 0.37
N GLY A 165 33.64 -0.55 0.13
CA GLY A 165 34.50 -1.13 -0.91
C GLY A 165 33.85 -1.20 -2.29
N ASP A 166 32.57 -0.85 -2.42
CA ASP A 166 31.85 -0.90 -3.69
C ASP A 166 32.20 0.30 -4.59
N GLU A 167 32.59 0.01 -5.84
CA GLU A 167 32.99 1.04 -6.81
C GLU A 167 31.84 1.99 -7.18
N LEU A 168 30.59 1.50 -7.19
CA LEU A 168 29.41 2.31 -7.45
C LEU A 168 29.19 3.30 -6.30
N VAL A 169 29.37 2.86 -5.05
CA VAL A 169 29.32 3.74 -3.87
C VAL A 169 30.39 4.82 -3.96
N ALA A 170 31.62 4.46 -4.33
CA ALA A 170 32.71 5.43 -4.51
C ALA A 170 32.42 6.46 -5.62
N ALA A 171 31.81 6.04 -6.72
CA ALA A 171 31.38 6.94 -7.79
C ALA A 171 30.24 7.88 -7.33
N ALA A 172 29.21 7.34 -6.67
CA ALA A 172 28.08 8.11 -6.17
C ALA A 172 28.49 9.12 -5.10
N ARG A 173 29.42 8.79 -4.18
CA ARG A 173 29.98 9.72 -3.19
C ARG A 173 30.69 10.92 -3.85
N ARG A 174 31.45 10.68 -4.93
CA ARG A 174 32.10 11.76 -5.69
C ARG A 174 31.07 12.68 -6.35
N ARG A 175 30.02 12.12 -6.95
CA ARG A 175 28.91 12.89 -7.54
C ARG A 175 28.17 13.70 -6.48
N LEU A 176 27.83 13.09 -5.34
CA LEU A 176 27.19 13.79 -4.22
C LEU A 176 28.03 14.98 -3.74
N SER A 177 29.34 14.79 -3.56
CA SER A 177 30.24 15.88 -3.18
C SER A 177 30.22 17.00 -4.22
N SER A 178 30.32 16.68 -5.50
CA SER A 178 30.22 17.67 -6.57
C SER A 178 28.89 18.43 -6.53
N ILE A 179 27.77 17.74 -6.33
CA ILE A 179 26.43 18.35 -6.24
C ILE A 179 26.32 19.29 -5.04
N LEU A 180 26.92 18.95 -3.89
CA LEU A 180 26.79 19.75 -2.67
C LEU A 180 27.69 20.99 -2.66
N PHE A 181 28.81 20.96 -3.37
CA PHE A 181 29.83 22.02 -3.38
C PHE A 181 29.95 22.78 -4.70
N SER A 182 29.11 22.48 -5.70
CA SER A 182 28.83 23.34 -6.85
C SER A 182 27.83 24.43 -6.49
#